data_AF-A0A959CEX0-F1
#
_entry.id   AF-A0A959CEX0-F1
#
_cell.length_a   1.000
_cell.length_b   1.000
_cell.length_c   1.000
_cell.angle_alpha   90.00
_cell.angle_beta   90.00
_cell.angle_gamma   90.00
#
_symmetry.space_group_name_H-M   'P 1'
#
loop_
_entity.id
_entity.type
_entity.pdbx_description
1 polymer ?
#
loop_
_entity_poly.entity_id
_entity_poly.type
_entity_poly.pdbx_seq_one_letter_code
_entity_poly.pdbx_strand_id
1 'polypeptide(L)'
;MALMRTPAAIIAALLLPLFALSAPDGGPQKVYAGVYLMNLYDLNINDYSYHADFYLWFKWKGERSPMNIEFVNSLDKWGFSWENFTEEPELLPDGYWYNGMRIEGRFYHPFALYDFPLDRHHLDIHIENIDYPQDSLVYLPDSSGAFIREGFQVPGWTVRGVSMETRTSQYQSNFGLSGKAAAYSNFTFRLSISRPLNYFLLKL
;
A
#
# COMPACT_ATOMS: atom_id res chain seq x y z
N MET A 1 -37.07 70.01 33.25
CA MET A 1 -36.25 69.55 32.11
C MET A 1 -35.17 68.63 32.68
N ALA A 2 -35.43 67.32 32.73
CA ALA A 2 -34.57 66.33 33.37
C ALA A 2 -33.68 65.67 32.33
N LEU A 3 -32.35 65.75 32.50
CA LEU A 3 -31.38 65.05 31.64
C LEU A 3 -31.22 63.60 32.09
N MET A 4 -31.63 62.68 31.23
CA MET A 4 -31.47 61.23 31.33
C MET A 4 -30.03 60.85 30.94
N ARG A 5 -29.26 60.25 31.85
CA ARG A 5 -27.93 59.69 31.58
C ARG A 5 -28.06 58.22 31.19
N THR A 6 -27.68 57.87 29.97
CA THR A 6 -27.54 56.49 29.49
C THR A 6 -26.21 55.87 29.97
N PRO A 7 -26.17 54.61 30.44
CA PRO A 7 -24.91 53.93 30.69
C PRO A 7 -24.38 53.28 29.41
N ALA A 8 -23.08 53.42 29.15
CA ALA A 8 -22.38 52.74 28.07
C ALA A 8 -22.12 51.27 28.47
N ALA A 9 -22.58 50.33 27.66
CA ALA A 9 -22.26 48.92 27.80
C ALA A 9 -20.88 48.63 27.18
N ILE A 10 -19.96 48.11 27.98
CA ILE A 10 -18.64 47.64 27.53
C ILE A 10 -18.82 46.20 27.02
N ILE A 11 -18.69 46.00 25.71
CA ILE A 11 -18.64 44.68 25.09
C ILE A 11 -17.20 44.18 25.17
N ALA A 12 -16.94 43.18 26.02
CA ALA A 12 -15.67 42.46 26.05
C ALA A 12 -15.64 41.45 24.89
N ALA A 13 -14.80 41.71 23.88
CA ALA A 13 -14.56 40.78 22.79
C ALA A 13 -13.68 39.63 23.29
N LEU A 14 -14.24 38.42 23.33
CA LEU A 14 -13.53 37.19 23.65
C LEU A 14 -12.62 36.83 22.46
N LEU A 15 -11.31 37.05 22.59
CA LEU A 15 -10.34 36.54 21.61
C LEU A 15 -10.20 35.03 21.78
N LEU A 16 -10.82 34.27 20.87
CA LEU A 16 -10.50 32.85 20.68
C LEU A 16 -9.12 32.74 20.01
N PRO A 17 -8.23 31.85 20.47
CA PRO A 17 -6.97 31.62 19.78
C PRO A 17 -7.26 31.04 18.39
N LEU A 18 -6.80 31.76 17.37
CA LEU A 18 -6.80 31.28 15.99
C LEU A 18 -5.75 30.16 15.91
N PHE A 19 -6.18 28.90 16.05
CA PHE A 19 -5.36 27.79 15.58
C PHE A 19 -5.23 27.97 14.06
N ALA A 20 -4.05 28.36 13.61
CA ALA A 20 -3.73 28.40 12.19
C ALA A 20 -3.82 26.96 11.68
N LEU A 21 -4.92 26.64 11.00
CA LEU A 21 -5.03 25.44 10.18
C LEU A 21 -3.98 25.63 9.09
N SER A 22 -2.84 24.96 9.22
CA SER A 22 -1.86 24.88 8.14
C SER A 22 -2.60 24.35 6.91
N ALA A 23 -2.64 25.15 5.84
CA ALA A 23 -3.20 24.73 4.57
C ALA A 23 -2.52 23.40 4.16
N PRO A 24 -3.28 22.43 3.59
CA PRO A 24 -2.65 21.22 3.09
C PRO A 24 -1.61 21.63 2.05
N ASP A 25 -0.38 21.13 2.19
CA ASP A 25 0.60 21.15 1.10
C ASP A 25 -0.13 20.73 -0.17
N GLY A 26 -0.16 21.57 -1.21
CA GLY A 26 -1.02 21.43 -2.39
C GLY A 26 -0.71 20.22 -3.30
N GLY A 27 -0.09 19.17 -2.77
CA GLY A 27 0.15 17.90 -3.43
C GLY A 27 -0.77 16.77 -2.92
N PRO A 28 -0.64 15.56 -3.47
CA PRO A 28 -1.44 14.41 -3.06
C PRO A 28 -1.23 14.05 -1.59
N GLN A 29 -2.26 13.49 -0.97
CA GLN A 29 -2.17 12.92 0.36
C GLN A 29 -1.15 11.77 0.38
N LYS A 30 -0.13 11.88 1.23
CA LYS A 30 0.88 10.83 1.41
C LYS A 30 0.38 9.78 2.39
N VAL A 31 0.44 8.52 1.98
CA VAL A 31 0.07 7.35 2.78
C VAL A 31 1.29 6.44 2.84
N TYR A 32 1.81 6.18 4.02
CA TYR A 32 2.89 5.22 4.20
C TYR A 32 2.30 3.81 4.26
N ALA A 33 2.70 2.95 3.33
CA ALA A 33 2.23 1.58 3.19
C ALA A 33 3.36 0.60 3.48
N GLY A 34 3.07 -0.45 4.23
CA GLY A 34 4.04 -1.50 4.52
C GLY A 34 3.43 -2.89 4.40
N VAL A 35 4.30 -3.87 4.11
CA VAL A 35 3.93 -5.28 3.97
C VAL A 35 4.83 -6.12 4.87
N TYR A 36 4.21 -7.09 5.54
CA TYR A 36 4.91 -8.13 6.30
C TYR A 36 4.48 -9.49 5.76
N LEU A 37 5.35 -10.09 4.95
CA LEU A 37 5.08 -11.36 4.30
C LEU A 37 5.17 -12.49 5.32
N MET A 38 4.03 -13.16 5.55
CA MET A 38 3.94 -14.33 6.40
C MET A 38 4.35 -15.55 5.61
N ASN A 39 3.63 -15.94 4.55
CA ASN A 39 3.90 -17.14 3.77
C ASN A 39 3.90 -16.85 2.27
N LEU A 40 4.70 -17.61 1.52
CA LEU A 40 4.59 -17.73 0.07
C LEU A 40 4.74 -19.20 -0.32
N TYR A 41 3.74 -19.72 -1.00
CA TYR A 41 3.64 -21.14 -1.33
C TYR A 41 2.91 -21.34 -2.66
N ASP A 42 2.77 -22.60 -3.10
CA ASP A 42 2.15 -22.97 -4.37
C ASP A 42 2.66 -22.16 -5.57
N LEU A 43 3.98 -21.93 -5.60
CA LEU A 43 4.66 -21.33 -6.73
C LEU A 43 4.55 -22.28 -7.92
N ASN A 44 3.71 -21.92 -8.87
CA ASN A 44 3.40 -22.71 -10.05
C ASN A 44 3.83 -21.97 -11.31
N ILE A 45 4.90 -22.49 -11.92
CA ILE A 45 5.50 -21.94 -13.13
C ILE A 45 4.58 -22.12 -14.35
N ASN A 46 3.85 -23.23 -14.41
CA ASN A 46 2.96 -23.53 -15.53
C ASN A 46 1.73 -22.62 -15.53
N ASP A 47 1.23 -22.31 -14.35
CA ASP A 47 0.06 -21.42 -14.16
C ASP A 47 0.44 -19.95 -14.03
N TYR A 48 1.75 -19.63 -14.07
CA TYR A 48 2.28 -18.28 -13.84
C TYR A 48 1.75 -17.65 -12.55
N SER A 49 1.78 -18.39 -11.44
CA SER A 49 1.14 -17.96 -10.21
C SER A 49 1.88 -18.35 -8.93
N TYR A 50 1.56 -17.68 -7.83
CA TYR A 50 1.91 -18.08 -6.47
C TYR A 50 0.82 -17.65 -5.47
N HIS A 51 0.77 -18.30 -4.31
CA HIS A 51 -0.04 -17.88 -3.16
C HIS A 51 0.79 -17.08 -2.17
N ALA A 52 0.21 -16.04 -1.58
CA ALA A 52 0.83 -15.27 -0.52
C ALA A 52 -0.17 -15.00 0.61
N ASP A 53 0.33 -15.06 1.84
CA ASP A 53 -0.34 -14.64 3.08
C ASP A 53 0.55 -13.57 3.73
N PHE A 54 -0.02 -12.40 3.99
CA PHE A 54 0.74 -11.24 4.46
C PHE A 54 -0.15 -10.23 5.19
N TYR A 55 0.49 -9.43 6.02
CA TYR A 55 -0.10 -8.22 6.58
C TYR A 55 0.22 -7.03 5.69
N LEU A 56 -0.75 -6.16 5.50
CA LEU A 56 -0.64 -4.87 4.82
C LEU A 56 -1.17 -3.79 5.77
N TRP A 57 -0.42 -2.71 5.95
CA TRP A 57 -0.86 -1.59 6.78
C TRP A 57 -0.63 -0.26 6.10
N PHE A 58 -1.36 0.75 6.58
CA PHE A 58 -1.28 2.11 6.12
C PHE A 58 -1.18 3.07 7.31
N LYS A 59 -0.34 4.10 7.16
CA LYS A 59 -0.22 5.23 8.08
C LYS A 59 -0.35 6.54 7.31
N TRP A 60 -1.34 7.38 7.62
CA TRP A 60 -1.59 8.61 6.83
C TRP A 60 -2.07 9.80 7.67
N LYS A 61 -2.01 10.99 7.07
CA LYS A 61 -2.68 12.20 7.57
C LYS A 61 -3.63 12.70 6.50
N GLY A 62 -4.76 13.27 6.92
CA GLY A 62 -5.81 13.77 6.02
C GLY A 62 -7.09 12.94 6.06
N GLU A 63 -8.08 13.35 5.27
CA GLU A 63 -9.46 12.85 5.33
C GLU A 63 -9.71 11.66 4.40
N ARG A 64 -8.85 11.42 3.41
CA ARG A 64 -9.05 10.34 2.43
C ARG A 64 -8.60 9.01 3.04
N SER A 65 -9.52 8.07 3.18
CA SER A 65 -9.19 6.70 3.60
C SER A 65 -8.39 5.99 2.51
N PRO A 66 -7.23 5.37 2.82
CA PRO A 66 -6.44 4.60 1.86
C PRO A 66 -6.89 3.15 1.70
N MET A 67 -7.92 2.72 2.42
CA MET A 67 -8.22 1.29 2.63
C MET A 67 -8.85 0.61 1.41
N ASN A 68 -9.51 1.36 0.52
CA ASN A 68 -10.16 0.81 -0.66
C ASN A 68 -9.14 0.59 -1.80
N ILE A 69 -8.57 -0.61 -1.83
CA ILE A 69 -7.50 -0.98 -2.75
C ILE A 69 -7.89 -2.11 -3.68
N GLU A 70 -7.12 -2.25 -4.76
CA GLU A 70 -7.09 -3.48 -5.55
C GLU A 70 -5.67 -4.03 -5.71
N PHE A 71 -5.61 -5.35 -5.89
CA PHE A 71 -4.39 -6.03 -6.33
C PHE A 71 -4.38 -6.17 -7.85
N VAL A 72 -3.53 -5.39 -8.52
CA VAL A 72 -3.49 -5.29 -9.99
C VAL A 72 -3.19 -6.64 -10.65
N ASN A 73 -2.34 -7.46 -10.02
CA ASN A 73 -1.94 -8.77 -10.51
C ASN A 73 -2.62 -9.93 -9.77
N SER A 74 -3.83 -9.74 -9.24
CA SER A 74 -4.63 -10.84 -8.67
C SER A 74 -5.18 -11.76 -9.77
N LEU A 75 -5.22 -13.08 -9.52
CA LEU A 75 -5.84 -14.05 -10.44
C LEU A 75 -7.29 -14.37 -10.08
N ASP A 76 -7.54 -14.69 -8.80
CA ASP A 76 -8.83 -15.19 -8.34
C ASP A 76 -9.45 -14.20 -7.34
N LYS A 77 -10.06 -13.11 -7.81
CA LYS A 77 -10.56 -12.02 -6.92
C LYS A 77 -11.50 -12.53 -5.81
N TRP A 78 -12.32 -13.54 -6.07
CA TRP A 78 -13.21 -14.15 -5.07
C TRP A 78 -12.52 -15.15 -4.13
N GLY A 79 -11.31 -15.60 -4.46
CA GLY A 79 -10.52 -16.52 -3.65
C GLY A 79 -9.65 -15.84 -2.59
N PHE A 80 -9.70 -14.52 -2.49
CA PHE A 80 -8.93 -13.78 -1.48
C PHE A 80 -9.65 -13.81 -0.12
N SER A 81 -8.88 -14.06 0.93
CA SER A 81 -9.27 -13.76 2.31
C SER A 81 -8.83 -12.34 2.67
N TRP A 82 -9.73 -11.59 3.30
CA TRP A 82 -9.48 -10.23 3.78
C TRP A 82 -9.94 -10.11 5.23
N GLU A 83 -9.03 -9.76 6.13
CA GLU A 83 -9.33 -9.55 7.54
C GLU A 83 -8.73 -8.22 8.00
N ASN A 84 -9.57 -7.19 8.18
CA ASN A 84 -9.12 -5.90 8.70
C ASN A 84 -8.62 -6.04 10.15
N PHE A 85 -7.61 -5.27 10.54
CA PHE A 85 -7.14 -5.24 11.92
C PHE A 85 -8.22 -4.75 12.88
N THR A 86 -8.91 -3.69 12.46
CA THR A 86 -10.04 -3.08 13.15
C THR A 86 -11.06 -2.57 12.13
N GLU A 87 -12.32 -2.43 12.55
CA GLU A 87 -13.38 -1.85 11.70
C GLU A 87 -13.09 -0.39 11.34
N GLU A 88 -12.60 0.39 12.32
CA GLU A 88 -12.29 1.81 12.18
C GLU A 88 -10.79 2.07 12.35
N PRO A 89 -10.19 3.06 11.66
CA PRO A 89 -8.81 3.46 11.86
C PRO A 89 -8.52 4.00 13.27
N GLU A 90 -7.32 3.74 13.78
CA GLU A 90 -6.82 4.28 15.04
C GLU A 90 -6.09 5.61 14.81
N LEU A 91 -6.34 6.62 15.65
CA LEU A 91 -5.56 7.86 15.68
C LEU A 91 -4.34 7.69 16.60
N LEU A 92 -3.15 7.70 16.01
CA LEU A 92 -1.89 7.58 16.73
C LEU A 92 -1.49 8.90 17.42
N PRO A 93 -0.66 8.85 18.48
CA PRO A 93 -0.19 10.06 19.19
C PRO A 93 0.58 11.07 18.34
N ASP A 94 1.20 10.63 17.23
CA ASP A 94 1.92 11.48 16.26
C ASP A 94 0.98 12.16 15.23
N GLY A 95 -0.33 11.95 15.40
CA GLY A 95 -1.42 12.52 14.61
C GLY A 95 -1.63 11.80 13.28
N TYR A 96 -1.06 10.61 13.08
CA TYR A 96 -1.38 9.77 11.94
C TYR A 96 -2.56 8.85 12.24
N TRP A 97 -3.41 8.62 11.25
CA TRP A 97 -4.32 7.49 11.23
C TRP A 97 -3.56 6.21 10.87
N TYR A 98 -3.97 5.09 11.47
CA TYR A 98 -3.42 3.77 11.22
C TYR A 98 -4.54 2.74 11.09
N ASN A 99 -4.45 1.91 10.06
CA ASN A 99 -5.21 0.66 9.94
C ASN A 99 -4.50 -0.27 8.96
N GLY A 100 -4.95 -1.51 8.87
CA GLY A 100 -4.42 -2.50 7.96
C GLY A 100 -5.33 -3.71 7.87
N MET A 101 -4.82 -4.73 7.20
CA MET A 101 -5.54 -5.97 6.97
C MET A 101 -4.55 -7.11 6.76
N ARG A 102 -4.98 -8.33 7.07
CA ARG A 102 -4.33 -9.56 6.62
C ARG A 102 -4.99 -9.98 5.32
N ILE A 103 -4.16 -10.33 4.34
CA ILE A 103 -4.59 -10.83 3.04
C ILE A 103 -3.98 -12.19 2.82
N GLU A 104 -4.79 -13.12 2.30
CA GLU A 104 -4.31 -14.35 1.70
C GLU A 104 -4.95 -14.51 0.32
N GLY A 105 -4.14 -14.78 -0.71
CA GLY A 105 -4.64 -14.88 -2.09
C GLY A 105 -3.61 -15.29 -3.12
N ARG A 106 -4.07 -15.44 -4.37
CA ARG A 106 -3.28 -15.89 -5.52
C ARG A 106 -2.95 -14.75 -6.48
N PHE A 107 -1.67 -14.66 -6.84
CA PHE A 107 -1.11 -13.60 -7.67
C PHE A 107 -0.50 -14.16 -8.94
N TYR A 108 -0.60 -13.39 -10.02
CA TYR A 108 0.04 -13.66 -11.30
C TYR A 108 1.51 -13.21 -11.29
N HIS A 109 2.39 -14.06 -11.83
CA HIS A 109 3.79 -13.74 -12.11
C HIS A 109 4.28 -14.46 -13.37
N PRO A 110 4.74 -13.72 -14.41
CA PRO A 110 5.28 -14.32 -15.62
C PRO A 110 6.73 -14.77 -15.43
N PHE A 111 6.92 -16.05 -15.10
CA PHE A 111 8.25 -16.64 -14.93
C PHE A 111 9.04 -16.65 -16.25
N ALA A 112 10.15 -15.90 -16.28
CA ALA A 112 11.08 -15.89 -17.40
C ALA A 112 12.12 -17.02 -17.26
N LEU A 113 12.07 -18.03 -18.13
CA LEU A 113 12.89 -19.25 -18.03
C LEU A 113 14.12 -19.27 -18.97
N TYR A 114 14.48 -18.13 -19.55
CA TYR A 114 15.60 -18.03 -20.51
C TYR A 114 16.94 -18.47 -19.90
N ASP A 115 17.14 -18.18 -18.61
CA ASP A 115 18.35 -18.52 -17.87
C ASP A 115 18.24 -19.86 -17.12
N PHE A 116 17.21 -20.68 -17.39
CA PHE A 116 17.08 -21.96 -16.68
C PHE A 116 18.35 -22.81 -16.82
N PRO A 117 18.90 -23.39 -15.74
CA PRO A 117 18.36 -23.43 -14.37
C PRO A 117 18.86 -22.34 -13.40
N LEU A 118 19.53 -21.31 -13.90
CA LEU A 118 20.12 -20.20 -13.14
C LEU A 118 19.16 -18.99 -13.01
N ASP A 119 17.87 -19.24 -13.22
CA ASP A 119 16.81 -18.24 -13.23
C ASP A 119 16.64 -17.54 -11.87
N ARG A 120 16.29 -16.25 -11.98
CA ARG A 120 15.93 -15.36 -10.87
C ARG A 120 14.56 -14.76 -11.16
N HIS A 121 13.76 -14.64 -10.11
CA HIS A 121 12.42 -14.07 -10.21
C HIS A 121 12.19 -13.02 -9.12
N HIS A 122 11.32 -12.08 -9.47
CA HIS A 122 10.87 -11.00 -8.61
C HIS A 122 9.35 -11.16 -8.45
N LEU A 123 8.95 -11.88 -7.40
CA LEU A 123 7.54 -12.11 -7.10
C LEU A 123 6.98 -10.83 -6.49
N ASP A 124 6.08 -10.18 -7.21
CA ASP A 124 5.64 -8.80 -6.92
C ASP A 124 4.15 -8.75 -6.57
N ILE A 125 3.79 -8.02 -5.53
CA ILE A 125 2.41 -7.71 -5.16
C ILE A 125 2.19 -6.22 -5.43
N HIS A 126 1.23 -5.90 -6.31
CA HIS A 126 0.93 -4.54 -6.75
C HIS A 126 -0.39 -4.05 -6.17
N ILE A 127 -0.36 -2.88 -5.53
CA ILE A 127 -1.52 -2.25 -4.89
C ILE A 127 -1.78 -0.89 -5.53
N GLU A 128 -3.04 -0.65 -5.92
CA GLU A 128 -3.55 0.64 -6.35
C GLU A 128 -4.79 1.01 -5.53
N ASN A 129 -5.05 2.32 -5.37
CA ASN A 129 -6.29 2.79 -4.73
C ASN A 129 -7.40 2.87 -5.79
N ILE A 130 -8.58 2.37 -5.45
CA ILE A 130 -9.72 2.35 -6.38
C ILE A 130 -10.35 3.75 -6.50
N ASP A 131 -10.41 4.50 -5.40
CA ASP A 131 -11.14 5.77 -5.31
C ASP A 131 -10.30 6.97 -5.77
N TYR A 132 -8.99 6.93 -5.52
CA TYR A 132 -8.12 8.11 -5.61
C TYR A 132 -6.97 7.91 -6.60
N PRO A 133 -6.89 8.74 -7.66
CA PRO A 133 -5.74 8.79 -8.53
C PRO A 133 -4.50 9.40 -7.84
N GLN A 134 -3.35 9.28 -8.48
CA GLN A 134 -2.04 9.66 -7.94
C GLN A 134 -1.93 11.15 -7.56
N ASP A 135 -2.68 12.03 -8.22
CA ASP A 135 -2.70 13.46 -7.88
C ASP A 135 -3.48 13.77 -6.59
N SER A 136 -4.25 12.80 -6.08
CA SER A 136 -5.07 12.89 -4.88
C SER A 136 -4.49 12.11 -3.71
N LEU A 137 -3.94 10.92 -3.97
CA LEU A 137 -3.36 10.03 -2.96
C LEU A 137 -2.15 9.27 -3.53
N VAL A 138 -1.06 9.21 -2.76
CA VAL A 138 0.15 8.45 -3.10
C VAL A 138 0.54 7.53 -1.95
N TYR A 139 0.73 6.26 -2.26
CA TYR A 139 1.33 5.28 -1.37
C TYR A 139 2.85 5.39 -1.43
N LEU A 140 3.51 5.48 -0.27
CA LEU A 140 4.95 5.53 -0.11
C LEU A 140 5.40 4.36 0.76
N PRO A 141 6.58 3.74 0.54
CA PRO A 141 7.05 2.68 1.41
C PRO A 141 7.25 3.15 2.84
N ASP A 142 6.62 2.44 3.77
CA ASP A 142 7.01 2.46 5.17
C ASP A 142 8.24 1.59 5.35
N SER A 143 9.41 2.22 5.45
CA SER A 143 10.68 1.52 5.61
C SER A 143 11.01 1.16 7.07
N SER A 144 10.06 1.33 8.00
CA SER A 144 10.30 1.10 9.42
C SER A 144 9.99 -0.35 9.83
N GLY A 145 10.91 -1.28 9.59
CA GLY A 145 10.81 -2.62 10.18
C GLY A 145 11.34 -3.76 9.32
N ALA A 146 11.09 -4.98 9.80
CA ALA A 146 11.26 -6.19 9.01
C ALA A 146 10.03 -6.38 8.09
N PHE A 147 10.23 -6.94 6.90
CA PHE A 147 9.17 -7.08 5.89
C PHE A 147 8.80 -8.54 5.58
N ILE A 148 9.46 -9.49 6.25
CA ILE A 148 9.23 -10.93 6.13
C ILE A 148 9.33 -11.57 7.51
N ARG A 149 8.59 -12.65 7.74
CA ARG A 149 8.69 -13.41 8.99
C ARG A 149 10.11 -13.96 9.23
N GLU A 150 10.46 -14.12 10.50
CA GLU A 150 11.67 -14.88 10.87
C GLU A 150 11.56 -16.32 10.36
N GLY A 151 12.65 -16.86 9.82
CA GLY A 151 12.67 -18.21 9.24
C GLY A 151 11.80 -18.36 7.98
N PHE A 152 11.45 -17.27 7.30
CA PHE A 152 10.76 -17.32 6.02
C PHE A 152 11.56 -18.15 4.99
N GLN A 153 10.87 -19.07 4.33
CA GLN A 153 11.44 -19.95 3.31
C GLN A 153 10.44 -20.13 2.18
N VAL A 154 10.96 -20.27 0.96
CA VAL A 154 10.20 -20.67 -0.22
C VAL A 154 10.74 -22.03 -0.66
N PRO A 155 9.97 -23.13 -0.52
CA PRO A 155 10.45 -24.46 -0.86
C PRO A 155 11.00 -24.54 -2.28
N GLY A 156 12.23 -25.05 -2.43
CA GLY A 156 12.89 -25.17 -3.72
C GLY A 156 13.60 -23.90 -4.23
N TRP A 157 13.56 -22.80 -3.48
CA TRP A 157 14.12 -21.51 -3.87
C TRP A 157 15.00 -20.90 -2.77
N THR A 158 15.99 -20.10 -3.18
CA THR A 158 16.77 -19.25 -2.27
C THR A 158 16.20 -17.85 -2.29
N VAL A 159 15.81 -17.33 -1.12
CA VAL A 159 15.40 -15.93 -0.93
C VAL A 159 16.63 -15.04 -1.00
N ARG A 160 16.56 -13.99 -1.82
CA ARG A 160 17.66 -13.04 -2.05
C ARG A 160 17.43 -11.68 -1.42
N GLY A 161 16.19 -11.33 -1.16
CA GLY A 161 15.84 -10.09 -0.49
C GLY A 161 14.42 -9.66 -0.80
N VAL A 162 14.03 -8.56 -0.15
CA VAL A 162 12.73 -7.93 -0.33
C VAL A 162 12.91 -6.43 -0.52
N SER A 163 12.00 -5.81 -1.26
CA SER A 163 11.96 -4.36 -1.45
C SER A 163 10.53 -3.87 -1.58
N MET A 164 10.31 -2.60 -1.24
CA MET A 164 9.06 -1.90 -1.49
C MET A 164 9.35 -0.62 -2.24
N GLU A 165 8.54 -0.31 -3.25
CA GLU A 165 8.71 0.87 -4.10
C GLU A 165 7.35 1.43 -4.53
N THR A 166 7.33 2.73 -4.81
CA THR A 166 6.19 3.39 -5.45
C THR A 166 6.49 3.58 -6.92
N ARG A 167 5.56 3.18 -7.77
CA ARG A 167 5.56 3.39 -9.21
C ARG A 167 4.30 4.17 -9.61
N THR A 168 4.34 4.75 -10.80
CA THR A 168 3.15 5.35 -11.43
C THR A 168 2.59 4.37 -12.45
N SER A 169 1.32 4.02 -12.31
CA SER A 169 0.58 3.28 -13.32
C SER A 169 -0.23 4.26 -14.17
N GLN A 170 0.25 4.52 -15.39
CA GLN A 170 -0.43 5.38 -16.36
C GLN A 170 -1.22 4.52 -17.33
N TYR A 171 -2.54 4.47 -17.15
CA TYR A 171 -3.42 3.80 -18.10
C TYR A 171 -3.43 4.55 -19.44
N GLN A 172 -3.45 3.79 -20.54
CA GLN A 172 -3.58 4.31 -21.90
C GLN A 172 -5.05 4.46 -22.34
N SER A 173 -5.98 4.14 -21.44
CA SER A 173 -7.42 4.24 -21.64
C SER A 173 -8.02 5.05 -20.50
N ASN A 174 -9.06 5.81 -20.80
CA ASN A 174 -9.91 6.49 -19.82
C ASN A 174 -11.20 5.70 -19.55
N PHE A 175 -11.24 4.43 -19.97
CA PHE A 175 -12.38 3.52 -19.81
C PHE A 175 -13.70 4.04 -20.42
N GLY A 176 -13.59 4.85 -21.47
CA GLY A 176 -14.74 5.43 -22.17
C GLY A 176 -15.29 6.71 -21.52
N LEU A 177 -14.64 7.23 -20.48
CA LEU A 177 -14.98 8.53 -19.89
C LEU A 177 -14.46 9.69 -20.76
N SER A 178 -14.93 10.91 -20.50
CA SER A 178 -14.35 12.12 -21.11
C SER A 178 -13.12 12.57 -20.31
N GLY A 179 -12.12 13.13 -21.00
CA GLY A 179 -10.89 13.65 -20.36
C GLY A 179 -9.68 12.72 -20.47
N LYS A 180 -8.61 13.09 -19.77
CA LYS A 180 -7.33 12.36 -19.77
C LYS A 180 -7.44 11.08 -18.95
N ALA A 181 -6.70 10.05 -19.37
CA ALA A 181 -6.56 8.83 -18.57
C ALA A 181 -5.87 9.15 -17.24
N ALA A 182 -6.45 8.64 -16.15
CA ALA A 182 -5.90 8.80 -14.82
C ALA A 182 -4.60 8.01 -14.64
N ALA A 183 -3.73 8.56 -13.80
CA ALA A 183 -2.55 7.86 -13.29
C ALA A 183 -2.82 7.44 -11.84
N TYR A 184 -2.38 6.25 -11.47
CA TYR A 184 -2.56 5.72 -10.12
C TYR A 184 -1.20 5.47 -9.46
N SER A 185 -1.15 5.70 -8.15
CA SER A 185 -0.02 5.31 -7.33
C SER A 185 -0.01 3.79 -7.20
N ASN A 186 0.97 3.13 -7.78
CA ASN A 186 1.17 1.69 -7.70
C ASN A 186 2.25 1.39 -6.66
N PHE A 187 1.82 0.92 -5.48
CA PHE A 187 2.75 0.43 -4.47
C PHE A 187 3.09 -1.03 -4.76
N THR A 188 4.39 -1.34 -4.84
CA THR A 188 4.88 -2.68 -5.16
C THR A 188 5.71 -3.22 -4.02
N PHE A 189 5.31 -4.35 -3.44
CA PHE A 189 6.18 -5.20 -2.63
C PHE A 189 6.79 -6.27 -3.53
N ARG A 190 8.10 -6.51 -3.41
CA ARG A 190 8.86 -7.45 -4.24
C ARG A 190 9.66 -8.42 -3.39
N LEU A 191 9.49 -9.72 -3.64
CA LEU A 191 10.36 -10.79 -3.13
C LEU A 191 11.26 -11.30 -4.25
N SER A 192 12.58 -11.18 -4.06
CA SER A 192 13.56 -11.71 -5.00
C SER A 192 13.98 -13.12 -4.62
N ILE A 193 13.87 -14.07 -5.56
CA ILE A 193 14.25 -15.48 -5.38
C ILE A 193 15.13 -15.97 -6.52
N SER A 194 15.91 -17.02 -6.27
CA SER A 194 16.70 -17.72 -7.29
C SER A 194 16.73 -19.22 -7.03
N ARG A 195 16.92 -20.03 -8.07
CA ARG A 195 17.12 -21.46 -7.87
C ARG A 195 18.43 -21.77 -7.11
N PRO A 196 18.44 -22.78 -6.22
CA PRO A 196 19.67 -23.28 -5.61
C PRO A 196 20.56 -24.00 -6.64
N LEU A 197 21.84 -23.61 -6.73
CA LEU A 197 22.81 -24.18 -7.70
C LEU A 197 23.09 -25.68 -7.47
N ASN A 198 23.04 -26.12 -6.21
CA ASN A 198 23.35 -27.49 -5.81
C ASN A 198 22.39 -28.53 -6.40
N TYR A 199 21.16 -28.16 -6.74
CA TYR A 199 20.21 -29.08 -7.39
C TYR A 199 20.64 -29.52 -8.79
N PHE A 200 21.54 -28.77 -9.43
CA PHE A 200 22.01 -29.04 -10.79
C PHE A 200 23.35 -29.78 -10.82
N LEU A 201 24.23 -29.49 -9.87
CA LEU A 201 25.55 -30.10 -9.79
C LEU A 201 25.51 -31.58 -9.35
N LEU A 202 24.45 -32.03 -8.66
CA LEU A 202 24.31 -33.40 -8.16
C LEU A 202 23.50 -34.34 -9.09
N LYS A 203 23.02 -33.81 -10.22
CA LYS A 203 22.25 -34.57 -11.23
C LYS A 203 22.99 -34.74 -12.56
N LEU A 204 24.26 -34.33 -12.61
CA LEU A 204 25.24 -34.61 -13.67
C LEU A 204 26.20 -35.69 -13.17
#